data_AF-A0A9D1IM89-F1
#
_entry.id   AF-A0A9D1IM89-F1
#
_cell.length_a   1.000
_cell.length_b   1.000
_cell.length_c   1.000
_cell.angle_alpha   90.00
_cell.angle_beta   90.00
_cell.angle_gamma   90.00
#
_symmetry.space_group_name_H-M   'P 1'
#
loop_
_entity.id
_entity.type
_entity.pdbx_description
1 polymer ?
#
loop_
_entity_poly.entity_id
_entity_poly.type
_entity_poly.pdbx_seq_one_letter_code
_entity_poly.pdbx_strand_id
1 'polypeptide(L)'
;MKKRRIDIISLGCSKNLVDSERLMRRLSECGFVVCHNSDDVKGDIVVVNTCGFIGDAKEESINTILSCAEAKNEGRVEQLYVMGCLSERYRDELAKEIPEIDRIYGKYDWEAMVADLAKANPQIPPYERTITTPPHYSYVKISEGCNRFCAFCAIPLITGKLKSRDMDEILSEVRYLTGKGVKEFNIIAQDLSAYGLDRYRRLALPELVDKMAKIEGAEWIRLHYAYPAQFPFDLLDVMAEHPNVCKYLDIALQHIDN
;
A
#
# COMPACT_ATOMS: atom_id res chain seq x y z
N MET A 1 -31.21 4.24 9.74
CA MET A 1 -30.06 4.01 10.64
C MET A 1 -28.96 4.97 10.25
N LYS A 2 -28.33 5.66 11.21
CA LYS A 2 -27.19 6.56 10.95
C LYS A 2 -26.02 5.70 10.46
N LYS A 3 -25.49 5.97 9.26
CA LYS A 3 -24.29 5.27 8.77
C LYS A 3 -23.12 5.68 9.66
N ARG A 4 -22.42 4.71 10.26
CA ARG A 4 -21.24 4.98 11.08
C ARG A 4 -20.12 5.53 10.19
N ARG A 5 -19.42 6.54 10.68
CA ARG A 5 -18.29 7.16 9.99
C ARG A 5 -16.99 6.50 10.44
N ILE A 6 -16.13 6.18 9.47
CA ILE A 6 -14.77 5.68 9.69
C ILE A 6 -13.79 6.67 9.08
N ASP A 7 -12.89 7.22 9.89
CA ASP A 7 -11.78 8.03 9.42
C ASP A 7 -10.51 7.17 9.32
N ILE A 8 -9.96 7.07 8.12
CA ILE A 8 -8.71 6.35 7.85
C ILE A 8 -7.59 7.38 7.70
N ILE A 9 -6.60 7.29 8.57
CA ILE A 9 -5.38 8.08 8.51
C ILE A 9 -4.27 7.20 7.92
N SER A 10 -3.88 7.49 6.68
CA SER A 10 -2.78 6.79 5.98
C SER A 10 -1.48 7.54 6.13
N LEU A 11 -0.50 6.89 6.76
CA LEU A 11 0.84 7.41 6.96
C LEU A 11 1.89 6.58 6.21
N GLY A 12 3.06 7.18 6.02
CA GLY A 12 4.22 6.51 5.43
C GLY A 12 4.26 6.60 3.91
N CYS A 13 4.10 5.46 3.23
CA CYS A 13 4.46 5.33 1.82
C CYS A 13 3.28 4.99 0.91
N SER A 14 3.49 5.10 -0.39
CA SER A 14 2.52 4.76 -1.44
C SER A 14 1.98 3.33 -1.35
N LYS A 15 2.75 2.39 -0.81
CA LYS A 15 2.30 0.99 -0.61
C LYS A 15 1.21 0.92 0.48
N ASN A 16 1.36 1.67 1.56
CA ASN A 16 0.35 1.78 2.62
C ASN A 16 -0.91 2.48 2.09
N LEU A 17 -0.74 3.51 1.25
CA LEU A 17 -1.87 4.20 0.63
C LEU A 17 -2.76 3.22 -0.15
N VAL A 18 -2.17 2.37 -1.00
CA VAL A 18 -2.91 1.34 -1.75
C VAL A 18 -3.68 0.39 -0.82
N ASP A 19 -3.12 0.00 0.32
CA ASP A 19 -3.81 -0.85 1.30
C ASP A 19 -5.00 -0.11 1.94
N SER A 20 -4.82 1.16 2.29
CA SER A 20 -5.91 2.01 2.80
C SER A 20 -7.02 2.20 1.76
N GLU A 21 -6.70 2.44 0.49
CA GLU A 21 -7.70 2.59 -0.58
C GLU A 21 -8.55 1.32 -0.76
N ARG A 22 -7.93 0.14 -0.62
CA ARG A 22 -8.63 -1.16 -0.68
C ARG A 22 -9.53 -1.35 0.54
N LEU A 23 -9.02 -1.05 1.73
CA LEU A 23 -9.81 -1.06 2.96
C LEU A 23 -11.02 -0.13 2.86
N MET A 24 -10.82 1.10 2.38
CA MET A 24 -11.89 2.09 2.19
C MET A 24 -13.00 1.56 1.30
N ARG A 25 -12.65 0.95 0.17
CA ARG A 25 -13.62 0.37 -0.76
C ARG A 25 -14.44 -0.73 -0.10
N ARG A 26 -13.77 -1.68 0.57
CA ARG A 26 -14.44 -2.79 1.26
C ARG A 26 -15.39 -2.29 2.36
N LEU A 27 -14.97 -1.32 3.18
CA LEU A 27 -15.83 -0.73 4.21
C LEU A 27 -17.00 0.06 3.61
N SER A 28 -16.77 0.79 2.52
CA SER A 28 -17.84 1.53 1.82
C SER A 28 -18.91 0.59 1.26
N GLU A 29 -18.51 -0.56 0.72
CA GLU A 29 -19.43 -1.62 0.27
C GLU A 29 -20.24 -2.23 1.41
N CYS A 30 -19.71 -2.21 2.63
CA CYS A 30 -20.44 -2.61 3.84
C CYS A 30 -21.36 -1.50 4.40
N GLY A 31 -21.46 -0.34 3.74
CA GLY A 31 -22.38 0.74 4.10
C GLY A 31 -21.83 1.79 5.06
N PHE A 32 -20.53 1.74 5.39
CA PHE A 32 -19.86 2.78 6.17
C PHE A 32 -19.65 4.06 5.34
N VAL A 33 -19.63 5.21 6.02
CA VAL A 33 -19.12 6.47 5.42
C VAL A 33 -17.64 6.54 5.74
N VAL A 34 -16.80 6.36 4.73
CA VAL A 34 -15.35 6.32 4.92
C VAL A 34 -14.71 7.62 4.44
N CYS A 35 -13.96 8.27 5.34
CA CYS A 35 -13.19 9.47 5.06
C CYS A 35 -11.70 9.14 5.12
N HIS A 36 -10.90 9.78 4.27
CA HIS A 36 -9.45 9.57 4.19
C HIS A 36 -8.72 10.86 4.52
N ASN A 37 -7.77 10.80 5.46
CA ASN A 37 -6.93 11.92 5.90
C ASN A 37 -7.73 13.24 6.07
N SER A 38 -8.91 13.15 6.70
CA SER A 38 -9.78 14.30 6.93
C SER A 38 -9.15 15.26 7.93
N ASP A 39 -9.13 16.55 7.62
CA ASP A 39 -8.71 17.62 8.55
C ASP A 39 -9.54 17.63 9.85
N ASP A 40 -10.74 17.10 9.77
CA ASP A 40 -11.72 17.04 10.85
C ASP A 40 -12.01 15.58 11.19
N VAL A 41 -11.18 14.98 12.05
CA VAL A 41 -11.36 13.61 12.55
C VAL A 41 -12.53 13.61 13.53
N LYS A 42 -13.71 13.23 13.05
CA LYS A 42 -14.97 13.15 13.80
C LYS A 42 -15.66 11.79 13.67
N GLY A 43 -14.91 10.79 13.23
CA GLY A 43 -15.41 9.45 13.02
C GLY A 43 -15.75 8.78 14.33
N ASP A 44 -16.81 7.97 14.31
CA ASP A 44 -17.10 7.04 15.41
C ASP A 44 -15.93 6.06 15.56
N ILE A 45 -15.27 5.71 14.45
CA ILE A 45 -14.10 4.84 14.39
C ILE A 45 -12.96 5.56 13.67
N VAL A 46 -11.75 5.46 14.22
CA VAL A 46 -10.52 5.90 13.57
C VAL A 46 -9.62 4.69 13.30
N VAL A 47 -9.09 4.61 12.08
CA VAL A 47 -8.09 3.61 11.67
C VAL A 47 -6.80 4.32 11.29
N VAL A 48 -5.71 4.03 12.00
CA VAL A 48 -4.38 4.57 11.66
C VAL A 48 -3.57 3.51 10.92
N ASN A 49 -3.25 3.75 9.65
CA ASN A 49 -2.35 2.90 8.85
C ASN A 49 -0.92 3.45 8.91
N THR A 50 -0.05 2.70 9.58
CA THR A 50 1.23 3.17 10.12
C THR A 50 2.44 2.77 9.28
N CYS A 51 3.51 3.55 9.39
CA CYS A 51 4.83 3.23 8.85
C CYS A 51 5.74 2.68 9.94
N GLY A 52 6.42 1.57 9.66
CA GLY A 52 7.30 0.86 10.61
C GLY A 52 8.78 0.89 10.24
N PHE A 53 9.14 1.62 9.18
CA PHE A 53 10.46 1.51 8.55
C PHE A 53 11.39 2.67 8.88
N ILE A 54 11.11 3.87 8.36
CA ILE A 54 11.94 5.07 8.54
C ILE A 54 11.73 5.66 9.94
N GLY A 55 12.79 6.16 10.59
CA GLY A 55 12.76 6.75 11.94
C GLY A 55 11.63 7.75 12.13
N ASP A 56 11.68 8.85 11.39
CA ASP A 56 10.71 9.94 11.47
C ASP A 56 9.27 9.47 11.18
N ALA A 57 9.11 8.54 10.22
CA ALA A 57 7.79 7.99 9.88
C ALA A 57 7.22 7.07 10.99
N LYS A 58 8.08 6.42 11.79
CA LYS A 58 7.64 5.68 12.98
C LYS A 58 7.21 6.64 14.08
N GLU A 59 7.97 7.71 14.30
CA GLU A 59 7.63 8.73 15.29
C GLU A 59 6.30 9.41 14.94
N GLU A 60 6.11 9.83 13.69
CA GLU A 60 4.84 10.35 13.17
C GLU A 60 3.69 9.36 13.41
N SER A 61 3.92 8.07 13.13
CA SER A 61 2.92 7.03 13.36
C SER A 61 2.54 6.90 14.84
N ILE A 62 3.52 6.90 15.75
CA ILE A 62 3.28 6.81 17.21
C ILE A 62 2.55 8.06 17.70
N ASN A 63 3.01 9.25 17.34
CA ASN A 63 2.40 10.52 17.74
C ASN A 63 0.93 10.62 17.26
N THR A 64 0.65 10.14 16.05
CA THR A 64 -0.72 10.08 15.53
C THR A 64 -1.60 9.13 16.32
N ILE A 65 -1.11 7.94 16.67
CA ILE A 65 -1.85 6.99 17.51
C ILE A 65 -2.15 7.61 18.88
N LEU A 66 -1.16 8.23 19.52
CA LEU A 66 -1.32 8.88 20.82
C LEU A 66 -2.35 10.02 20.76
N SER A 67 -2.32 10.83 19.72
CA SER A 67 -3.31 11.90 19.51
C SER A 67 -4.73 11.35 19.35
N CYS A 68 -4.88 10.21 18.68
CA CYS A 68 -6.18 9.53 18.55
C CYS A 68 -6.63 8.86 19.85
N ALA A 69 -5.69 8.34 20.64
CA ALA A 69 -5.96 7.77 21.97
C ALA A 69 -6.45 8.85 22.94
N GLU A 70 -5.83 10.04 22.93
CA GLU A 70 -6.28 11.20 23.69
C GLU A 70 -7.70 11.63 23.25
N ALA A 71 -7.95 11.72 21.94
CA ALA A 71 -9.29 12.03 21.42
C ALA A 71 -10.34 10.99 21.85
N LYS A 72 -9.96 9.71 21.98
CA LYS A 72 -10.84 8.65 22.50
C LYS A 72 -11.12 8.84 23.99
N ASN A 73 -10.11 9.16 24.79
CA ASN A 73 -10.26 9.45 26.23
C ASN A 73 -11.16 10.67 26.48
N GLU A 74 -11.16 11.65 25.58
CA GLU A 74 -12.07 12.81 25.61
C GLU A 74 -13.49 12.50 25.06
N GLY A 75 -13.73 11.28 24.56
CA GLY A 75 -15.02 10.88 23.99
C GLY A 75 -15.30 11.44 22.59
N ARG A 76 -14.29 11.98 21.90
CA ARG A 76 -14.41 12.45 20.49
C ARG A 76 -14.32 11.31 19.48
N VAL A 77 -13.69 10.20 19.85
CA VAL A 77 -13.56 8.96 19.07
C VAL A 77 -14.10 7.81 19.90
N GLU A 78 -14.94 6.93 19.34
CA GLU A 78 -15.44 5.78 20.09
C GLU A 78 -14.45 4.61 20.04
N GLN A 79 -13.86 4.36 18.87
CA GLN A 79 -12.96 3.23 18.65
C GLN A 79 -11.70 3.61 17.86
N LEU A 80 -10.56 3.09 18.30
CA LEU A 80 -9.24 3.28 17.70
C LEU A 80 -8.68 1.94 17.23
N TYR A 81 -8.43 1.86 15.93
CA TYR A 81 -7.87 0.72 15.24
C TYR A 81 -6.50 1.11 14.67
N VAL A 82 -5.52 0.22 14.76
CA VAL A 82 -4.19 0.45 14.19
C VAL A 82 -3.84 -0.68 13.23
N MET A 83 -3.33 -0.31 12.04
CA MET A 83 -2.86 -1.25 11.02
C MET A 83 -1.52 -0.83 10.41
N GLY A 84 -0.92 -1.70 9.60
CA GLY A 84 0.24 -1.36 8.77
C GLY A 84 1.59 -1.87 9.29
N CYS A 85 2.66 -1.22 8.84
CA CYS A 85 4.02 -1.72 9.02
C CYS A 85 4.54 -1.60 10.46
N LEU A 86 4.13 -0.56 11.21
CA LEU A 86 4.57 -0.40 12.60
C LEU A 86 3.95 -1.49 13.46
N SER A 87 2.65 -1.70 13.31
CA SER A 87 1.90 -2.70 14.07
C SER A 87 2.21 -4.14 13.71
N GLU A 88 2.64 -4.42 12.48
CA GLU A 88 3.18 -5.75 12.13
C GLU A 88 4.45 -6.07 12.93
N ARG A 89 5.29 -5.07 13.18
CA ARG A 89 6.59 -5.25 13.85
C ARG A 89 6.54 -5.12 15.37
N TYR A 90 5.74 -4.20 15.88
CA TYR A 90 5.70 -3.80 17.28
C TYR A 90 4.33 -4.04 17.92
N ARG A 91 3.66 -5.13 17.52
CA ARG A 91 2.28 -5.45 17.94
C ARG A 91 2.16 -5.47 19.46
N ASP A 92 3.05 -6.20 20.12
CA ASP A 92 2.98 -6.44 21.56
C ASP A 92 3.34 -5.17 22.35
N GLU A 93 4.33 -4.40 21.89
CA GLU A 93 4.67 -3.11 22.50
C GLU A 93 3.54 -2.09 22.36
N LEU A 94 2.92 -1.98 21.17
CA LEU A 94 1.79 -1.07 20.97
C LEU A 94 0.60 -1.45 21.85
N ALA A 95 0.28 -2.74 21.96
CA ALA A 95 -0.81 -3.21 22.82
C ALA A 95 -0.57 -2.95 24.30
N LYS A 96 0.69 -3.04 24.74
CA LYS A 96 1.08 -2.84 26.14
C LYS A 96 1.15 -1.36 26.51
N GLU A 97 1.76 -0.54 25.66
CA GLU A 97 2.09 0.85 25.97
C GLU A 97 0.95 1.82 25.60
N ILE A 98 0.02 1.43 24.71
CA ILE A 98 -1.15 2.23 24.31
C ILE A 98 -2.44 1.39 24.45
N PRO A 99 -2.94 1.15 25.68
CA PRO A 99 -4.11 0.31 25.93
C PRO A 99 -5.42 0.87 25.36
N GLU A 100 -5.46 2.13 24.94
CA GLU A 100 -6.60 2.75 24.27
C GLU A 100 -6.89 2.18 22.88
N ILE A 101 -5.93 1.48 22.26
CA ILE A 101 -6.14 0.81 20.97
C ILE A 101 -7.09 -0.38 21.16
N ASP A 102 -8.26 -0.36 20.53
CA ASP A 102 -9.24 -1.46 20.63
C ASP A 102 -8.76 -2.71 19.90
N ARG A 103 -8.05 -2.50 18.78
CA ARG A 103 -7.63 -3.60 17.92
C ARG A 103 -6.42 -3.22 17.08
N ILE A 104 -5.47 -4.16 17.01
CA ILE A 104 -4.26 -4.05 16.21
C ILE A 104 -4.32 -5.09 15.09
N TYR A 105 -4.08 -4.63 13.88
CA TYR A 105 -3.83 -5.42 12.69
C TYR A 105 -2.41 -5.12 12.24
N GLY A 106 -1.74 -6.09 11.68
CA GLY A 106 -0.49 -5.92 10.98
C GLY A 106 -0.71 -5.44 9.54
N LYS A 107 0.25 -5.78 8.70
CA LYS A 107 0.26 -5.41 7.28
C LYS A 107 -0.53 -6.38 6.42
N TYR A 108 -0.68 -7.64 6.84
CA TYR A 108 -1.26 -8.70 6.00
C TYR A 108 -2.60 -9.23 6.49
N ASP A 109 -3.04 -8.84 7.67
CA ASP A 109 -4.27 -9.32 8.31
C ASP A 109 -5.34 -8.20 8.43
N TRP A 110 -5.09 -7.00 7.88
CA TRP A 110 -6.05 -5.90 7.95
C TRP A 110 -7.38 -6.22 7.26
N GLU A 111 -7.44 -7.19 6.34
CA GLU A 111 -8.71 -7.65 5.77
C GLU A 111 -9.67 -8.21 6.84
N ALA A 112 -9.13 -8.79 7.92
CA ALA A 112 -9.93 -9.24 9.05
C ALA A 112 -10.64 -8.09 9.76
N MET A 113 -10.11 -6.85 9.68
CA MET A 113 -10.77 -5.66 10.22
C MET A 113 -12.11 -5.38 9.55
N VAL A 114 -12.24 -5.66 8.25
CA VAL A 114 -13.53 -5.51 7.55
C VAL A 114 -14.55 -6.47 8.14
N ALA A 115 -14.16 -7.72 8.39
CA ALA A 115 -15.03 -8.72 9.02
C ALA A 115 -15.39 -8.32 10.46
N ASP A 116 -14.43 -7.80 11.24
CA ASP A 116 -14.66 -7.39 12.62
C ASP A 116 -15.60 -6.17 12.73
N LEU A 117 -15.47 -5.19 11.83
CA LEU A 117 -16.29 -3.98 11.82
C LEU A 117 -17.66 -4.19 11.17
N ALA A 118 -17.71 -4.84 10.00
CA ALA A 118 -18.92 -4.99 9.20
C ALA A 118 -19.72 -6.25 9.51
N LYS A 119 -19.10 -7.26 10.15
CA LYS A 119 -19.61 -8.64 10.22
C LYS A 119 -19.97 -9.19 8.83
N ALA A 120 -19.23 -8.75 7.82
CA ALA A 120 -19.44 -9.08 6.42
C ALA A 120 -18.09 -9.18 5.70
N ASN A 121 -18.06 -9.93 4.60
CA ASN A 121 -16.91 -9.99 3.71
C ASN A 121 -17.38 -9.71 2.28
N PRO A 122 -17.30 -8.44 1.82
CA PRO A 122 -17.81 -8.06 0.51
C PRO A 122 -17.03 -8.81 -0.58
N GLN A 123 -17.77 -9.46 -1.49
CA GLN A 123 -17.22 -10.22 -2.61
C GLN A 123 -16.90 -9.28 -3.77
N ILE A 124 -15.96 -8.36 -3.55
CA ILE A 124 -15.43 -7.48 -4.59
C ILE A 124 -14.08 -7.98 -5.10
N PRO A 125 -13.71 -7.71 -6.36
CA PRO A 125 -12.37 -8.01 -6.85
C PRO A 125 -11.28 -7.40 -5.96
N PRO A 126 -10.16 -8.09 -5.71
CA PRO A 126 -9.13 -7.66 -4.76
C PRO A 126 -8.41 -6.36 -5.17
N TYR A 127 -8.54 -5.96 -6.44
CA TYR A 127 -7.99 -4.75 -7.00
C TYR A 127 -8.95 -3.54 -6.95
N GLU A 128 -10.23 -3.75 -6.64
CA GLU A 128 -11.15 -2.62 -6.47
C GLU A 128 -10.77 -1.81 -5.24
N ARG A 129 -10.67 -0.49 -5.42
CA ARG A 129 -10.29 0.43 -4.36
C ARG A 129 -10.88 1.83 -4.56
N THR A 130 -10.96 2.61 -3.49
CA THR A 130 -11.39 4.01 -3.53
C THR A 130 -10.16 4.87 -3.77
N ILE A 131 -10.09 5.57 -4.91
CA ILE A 131 -8.93 6.39 -5.25
C ILE A 131 -8.93 7.68 -4.45
N THR A 132 -7.82 7.92 -3.78
CA THR A 132 -7.58 9.08 -2.90
C THR A 132 -6.54 10.04 -3.46
N THR A 133 -5.80 9.61 -4.48
CA THR A 133 -4.91 10.47 -5.27
C THR A 133 -5.71 11.39 -6.21
N PRO A 134 -5.08 12.46 -6.73
CA PRO A 134 -5.63 13.19 -7.86
C PRO A 134 -6.08 12.25 -9.00
N PRO A 135 -7.21 12.54 -9.69
CA PRO A 135 -7.87 11.57 -10.57
C PRO A 135 -7.03 11.03 -11.73
N HIS A 136 -5.98 11.77 -12.13
CA HIS A 136 -5.18 11.44 -13.31
C HIS A 136 -4.11 10.38 -13.04
N TYR A 137 -3.75 10.08 -11.79
CA TYR A 137 -2.72 9.09 -11.48
C TYR A 137 -3.12 8.14 -10.36
N SER A 138 -2.48 6.97 -10.32
CA SER A 138 -2.59 6.06 -9.19
C SER A 138 -1.35 5.19 -9.01
N TYR A 139 -1.17 4.64 -7.80
CA TYR A 139 -0.09 3.72 -7.48
C TYR A 139 -0.50 2.27 -7.70
N VAL A 140 0.30 1.46 -8.37
CA VAL A 140 0.02 0.03 -8.58
C VAL A 140 1.09 -0.80 -7.89
N LYS A 141 0.70 -1.45 -6.79
CA LYS A 141 1.59 -2.28 -5.98
C LYS A 141 1.71 -3.67 -6.57
N ILE A 142 2.84 -4.04 -7.19
CA ILE A 142 2.95 -5.31 -7.94
C ILE A 142 3.47 -6.48 -7.12
N SER A 143 4.15 -6.19 -6.01
CA SER A 143 4.65 -7.19 -5.08
C SER A 143 4.75 -6.61 -3.67
N GLU A 144 4.87 -7.52 -2.70
CA GLU A 144 5.17 -7.22 -1.31
C GLU A 144 6.40 -8.00 -0.86
N GLY A 145 7.07 -7.54 0.19
CA GLY A 145 8.26 -8.23 0.71
C GLY A 145 9.50 -8.06 -0.16
N CYS A 146 10.63 -8.53 0.37
CA CYS A 146 11.91 -8.43 -0.32
C CYS A 146 12.82 -9.60 0.09
N ASN A 147 13.56 -10.15 -0.88
CA ASN A 147 14.55 -11.22 -0.64
C ASN A 147 15.98 -10.69 -0.52
N ARG A 148 16.17 -9.36 -0.53
CA ARG A 148 17.49 -8.75 -0.34
C ARG A 148 17.85 -8.74 1.14
N PHE A 149 19.14 -8.86 1.43
CA PHE A 149 19.71 -8.83 2.77
C PHE A 149 20.56 -7.57 2.97
N CYS A 150 19.98 -6.40 2.63
CA CYS A 150 20.66 -5.13 2.84
C CYS A 150 20.84 -4.90 4.34
N ALA A 151 22.08 -4.67 4.81
CA ALA A 151 22.40 -4.58 6.24
C ALA A 151 21.60 -3.51 7.01
N PHE A 152 21.19 -2.45 6.32
CA PHE A 152 20.41 -1.34 6.88
C PHE A 152 18.88 -1.57 6.87
N CYS A 153 18.40 -2.64 6.20
CA CYS A 153 16.99 -2.77 5.86
C CYS A 153 16.23 -3.73 6.78
N ALA A 154 15.22 -3.21 7.48
CA ALA A 154 14.27 -4.00 8.29
C ALA A 154 13.08 -4.56 7.49
N ILE A 155 12.97 -4.31 6.18
CA ILE A 155 11.83 -4.75 5.36
C ILE A 155 11.60 -6.27 5.40
N PRO A 156 12.62 -7.14 5.33
CA PRO A 156 12.39 -8.59 5.44
C PRO A 156 11.79 -9.02 6.80
N LEU A 157 12.04 -8.26 7.88
CA LEU A 157 11.48 -8.53 9.20
C LEU A 157 10.02 -8.07 9.30
N ILE A 158 9.66 -6.99 8.60
CA ILE A 158 8.31 -6.40 8.64
C ILE A 158 7.39 -7.08 7.61
N THR A 159 7.86 -7.19 6.38
CA THR A 159 7.04 -7.58 5.23
C THR A 159 7.35 -9.00 4.76
N GLY A 160 8.37 -9.66 5.30
CA GLY A 160 8.76 -11.01 4.92
C GLY A 160 9.41 -11.09 3.53
N LYS A 161 9.46 -12.32 3.02
CA LYS A 161 10.01 -12.65 1.70
C LYS A 161 9.16 -12.06 0.57
N LEU A 162 9.78 -11.91 -0.60
CA LEU A 162 9.10 -11.49 -1.82
C LEU A 162 7.85 -12.33 -2.10
N LYS A 163 6.73 -11.65 -2.32
CA LYS A 163 5.44 -12.18 -2.76
C LYS A 163 4.92 -11.33 -3.91
N SER A 164 5.08 -11.81 -5.13
CA SER A 164 4.57 -11.15 -6.33
C SER A 164 3.08 -11.40 -6.50
N ARG A 165 2.33 -10.36 -6.88
CA ARG A 165 0.95 -10.51 -7.32
C ARG A 165 0.87 -11.17 -8.68
N ASP A 166 -0.29 -11.77 -8.94
CA ASP A 166 -0.57 -12.34 -10.23
C ASP A 166 -0.59 -11.26 -11.33
N MET A 167 -0.01 -11.57 -12.49
CA MET A 167 0.16 -10.63 -13.58
C MET A 167 -1.21 -10.24 -14.16
N ASP A 168 -2.12 -11.20 -14.30
CA ASP A 168 -3.46 -10.94 -14.84
C ASP A 168 -4.30 -10.11 -13.87
N GLU A 169 -4.09 -10.28 -12.57
CA GLU A 169 -4.70 -9.43 -11.54
C GLU A 169 -4.20 -7.99 -11.63
N ILE A 170 -2.89 -7.78 -11.77
CA ILE A 170 -2.29 -6.44 -11.94
C ILE A 170 -2.82 -5.77 -13.22
N LEU A 171 -2.82 -6.50 -14.35
CA LEU A 171 -3.32 -5.97 -15.62
C LEU A 171 -4.82 -5.64 -15.55
N SER A 172 -5.59 -6.41 -14.78
CA SER A 172 -7.01 -6.14 -14.54
C SER A 172 -7.22 -4.91 -13.65
N GLU A 173 -6.37 -4.70 -12.65
CA GLU A 173 -6.36 -3.45 -11.87
C GLU A 173 -6.08 -2.23 -12.75
N VAL A 174 -5.08 -2.31 -13.64
CA VAL A 174 -4.74 -1.21 -14.55
C VAL A 174 -5.90 -0.92 -15.52
N ARG A 175 -6.55 -1.95 -16.09
CA ARG A 175 -7.76 -1.78 -16.91
C ARG A 175 -8.95 -1.19 -16.13
N TYR A 176 -9.13 -1.61 -14.89
CA TYR A 176 -10.17 -1.04 -14.03
C TYR A 176 -9.92 0.45 -13.76
N LEU A 177 -8.68 0.82 -13.45
CA LEU A 177 -8.29 2.20 -13.14
C LEU A 177 -8.31 3.13 -14.35
N THR A 178 -7.89 2.66 -15.52
CA THR A 178 -8.06 3.41 -16.79
C THR A 178 -9.53 3.70 -17.06
N GLY A 179 -10.43 2.73 -16.82
CA GLY A 179 -11.88 2.92 -16.87
C GLY A 179 -12.44 3.95 -15.86
N LYS A 180 -11.65 4.34 -14.84
CA LYS A 180 -11.96 5.43 -13.89
C LYS A 180 -11.31 6.76 -14.26
N GLY A 181 -10.63 6.85 -15.40
CA GLY A 181 -9.96 8.06 -15.88
C GLY A 181 -8.51 8.23 -15.42
N VAL A 182 -7.92 7.20 -14.79
CA VAL A 182 -6.48 7.21 -14.45
C VAL A 182 -5.66 7.05 -15.72
N LYS A 183 -4.67 7.93 -15.89
CA LYS A 183 -3.78 7.98 -17.05
C LYS A 183 -2.34 7.62 -16.70
N GLU A 184 -1.88 7.99 -15.50
CA GLU A 184 -0.52 7.71 -15.00
C GLU A 184 -0.52 6.61 -13.93
N PHE A 185 0.31 5.61 -14.14
CA PHE A 185 0.48 4.44 -13.30
C PHE A 185 1.88 4.43 -12.69
N ASN A 186 1.94 4.67 -11.38
CA ASN A 186 3.16 4.61 -10.60
C ASN A 186 3.35 3.20 -10.05
N ILE A 187 4.22 2.42 -10.68
CA ILE A 187 4.43 1.01 -10.34
C ILE A 187 5.39 0.92 -9.18
N ILE A 188 4.94 0.28 -8.10
CA ILE A 188 5.65 0.26 -6.82
C ILE A 188 5.79 -1.15 -6.28
N ALA A 189 6.89 -1.36 -5.56
CA ALA A 189 7.24 -2.55 -4.80
C ALA A 189 8.24 -2.17 -3.69
N GLN A 190 8.75 -3.15 -2.95
CA GLN A 190 9.96 -3.00 -2.14
C GLN A 190 11.22 -3.23 -2.97
N ASP A 191 11.19 -4.23 -3.86
CA ASP A 191 12.18 -4.48 -4.90
C ASP A 191 11.41 -4.74 -6.20
N LEU A 192 11.33 -3.71 -7.04
CA LEU A 192 10.62 -3.79 -8.32
C LEU A 192 11.30 -4.77 -9.27
N SER A 193 12.64 -4.73 -9.31
CA SER A 193 13.47 -5.54 -10.20
C SER A 193 13.22 -7.03 -10.02
N ALA A 194 12.90 -7.46 -8.80
CA ALA A 194 12.69 -8.87 -8.45
C ALA A 194 11.31 -9.44 -8.84
N TYR A 195 10.38 -8.63 -9.39
CA TYR A 195 9.02 -9.09 -9.69
C TYR A 195 9.02 -10.37 -10.53
N GLY A 196 8.27 -11.37 -10.06
CA GLY A 196 8.09 -12.65 -10.72
C GLY A 196 9.06 -13.76 -10.32
N LEU A 197 10.16 -13.48 -9.60
CA LEU A 197 11.11 -14.53 -9.20
C LEU A 197 10.48 -15.60 -8.30
N ASP A 198 9.63 -15.20 -7.36
CA ASP A 198 8.95 -16.09 -6.42
C ASP A 198 7.80 -16.87 -7.08
N ARG A 199 7.14 -16.29 -8.09
CA ARG A 199 5.93 -16.83 -8.71
C ARG A 199 6.19 -17.53 -10.05
N TYR A 200 6.87 -16.86 -10.98
CA TYR A 200 7.13 -17.32 -12.34
C TYR A 200 8.54 -17.89 -12.53
N ARG A 201 9.38 -17.88 -11.48
CA ARG A 201 10.77 -18.36 -11.48
C ARG A 201 11.67 -17.63 -12.47
N ARG A 202 11.32 -16.39 -12.83
CA ARG A 202 12.08 -15.49 -13.70
C ARG A 202 11.76 -14.04 -13.40
N LEU A 203 12.62 -13.12 -13.84
CA LEU A 203 12.36 -11.68 -13.78
C LEU A 203 11.25 -11.35 -14.81
N ALA A 204 10.03 -11.19 -14.33
CA ALA A 204 8.85 -11.00 -15.19
C ALA A 204 8.45 -9.52 -15.33
N LEU A 205 9.24 -8.60 -14.76
CA LEU A 205 8.98 -7.16 -14.84
C LEU A 205 8.92 -6.65 -16.29
N PRO A 206 9.85 -7.03 -17.21
CA PRO A 206 9.78 -6.57 -18.60
C PRO A 206 8.46 -6.96 -19.28
N GLU A 207 8.03 -8.22 -19.12
CA GLU A 207 6.76 -8.71 -19.68
C GLU A 207 5.54 -8.00 -19.08
N LEU A 208 5.53 -7.78 -17.76
CA LEU A 208 4.45 -7.05 -17.11
C LEU A 208 4.33 -5.64 -17.69
N VAL A 209 5.45 -4.92 -17.80
CA VAL A 209 5.48 -3.54 -18.32
C VAL A 209 5.08 -3.49 -19.80
N ASP A 210 5.57 -4.41 -20.63
CA ASP A 210 5.17 -4.53 -22.03
C ASP A 210 3.66 -4.75 -22.19
N LYS A 211 3.08 -5.66 -21.38
CA LYS A 211 1.63 -5.90 -21.36
C LYS A 211 0.84 -4.70 -20.85
N MET A 212 1.36 -3.98 -19.85
CA MET A 212 0.74 -2.76 -19.33
C MET A 212 0.75 -1.63 -20.35
N ALA A 213 1.85 -1.45 -21.09
CA ALA A 213 2.00 -0.41 -22.11
C ALA A 213 0.99 -0.56 -23.26
N LYS A 214 0.51 -1.78 -23.50
CA LYS A 214 -0.50 -2.11 -24.52
C LYS A 214 -1.94 -1.88 -24.05
N ILE A 215 -2.17 -1.46 -22.80
CA ILE A 215 -3.51 -1.17 -22.29
C ILE A 215 -3.95 0.22 -22.79
N GLU A 216 -5.08 0.25 -23.50
CA GLU A 216 -5.69 1.50 -23.94
C GLU A 216 -6.02 2.42 -22.74
N GLY A 217 -5.63 3.69 -22.84
CA GLY A 217 -5.80 4.69 -21.77
C GLY A 217 -4.66 4.76 -20.75
N ALA A 218 -3.69 3.83 -20.77
CA ALA A 218 -2.47 3.95 -19.98
C ALA A 218 -1.47 4.88 -20.69
N GLU A 219 -1.45 6.16 -20.32
CA GLU A 219 -0.63 7.20 -20.97
C GLU A 219 0.78 7.31 -20.38
N TRP A 220 0.94 7.02 -19.08
CA TRP A 220 2.25 7.02 -18.43
C TRP A 220 2.41 5.83 -17.48
N ILE A 221 3.51 5.09 -17.62
CA ILE A 221 3.91 4.01 -16.71
C ILE A 221 5.26 4.40 -16.12
N ARG A 222 5.28 4.67 -14.81
CA ARG A 222 6.48 5.11 -14.08
C ARG A 222 6.94 4.03 -13.12
N LEU A 223 8.22 3.68 -13.19
CA LEU A 223 8.80 2.58 -12.43
C LEU A 223 9.58 3.11 -11.22
N HIS A 224 9.19 2.66 -10.02
CA HIS A 224 9.80 3.08 -8.76
C HIS A 224 10.47 1.93 -8.01
N TYR A 225 11.49 2.22 -7.23
CA TYR A 225 12.15 1.26 -6.33
C TYR A 225 12.81 0.06 -7.04
N ALA A 226 13.50 0.33 -8.15
CA ALA A 226 14.36 -0.66 -8.80
C ALA A 226 15.65 -0.87 -7.98
N TYR A 227 16.09 -2.13 -7.92
CA TYR A 227 17.34 -2.49 -7.26
C TYR A 227 18.45 -2.75 -8.30
N PRO A 228 19.68 -2.25 -8.08
CA PRO A 228 20.75 -2.34 -9.08
C PRO A 228 21.30 -3.76 -9.26
N ALA A 229 21.33 -4.57 -8.20
CA ALA A 229 21.81 -5.95 -8.32
C ALA A 229 20.75 -6.86 -8.95
N GLN A 230 21.16 -7.71 -9.90
CA GLN A 230 20.27 -8.60 -10.65
C GLN A 230 19.13 -7.85 -11.36
N PHE A 231 19.46 -6.70 -11.92
CA PHE A 231 18.52 -5.88 -12.66
C PHE A 231 18.07 -6.56 -13.97
N PRO A 232 16.76 -6.55 -14.32
CA PRO A 232 16.26 -7.11 -15.57
C PRO A 232 16.59 -6.18 -16.75
N PHE A 233 17.73 -6.38 -17.40
CA PHE A 233 18.17 -5.51 -18.49
C PHE A 233 17.21 -5.46 -19.69
N ASP A 234 16.47 -6.54 -19.97
CA ASP A 234 15.42 -6.58 -21.00
C ASP A 234 14.30 -5.53 -20.76
N LEU A 235 14.19 -5.00 -19.54
CA LEU A 235 13.28 -3.89 -19.24
C LEU A 235 13.64 -2.64 -20.04
N LEU A 236 14.93 -2.41 -20.30
CA LEU A 236 15.39 -1.22 -21.02
C LEU A 236 14.89 -1.20 -22.47
N ASP A 237 14.81 -2.38 -23.10
CA ASP A 237 14.26 -2.52 -24.45
C ASP A 237 12.76 -2.17 -24.44
N VAL A 238 12.01 -2.70 -23.47
CA VAL A 238 10.59 -2.37 -23.27
C VAL A 238 10.38 -0.87 -23.04
N MET A 239 11.23 -0.23 -22.22
CA MET A 239 11.18 1.21 -21.97
C MET A 239 11.51 2.05 -23.22
N ALA A 240 12.33 1.51 -24.14
CA ALA A 240 12.67 2.18 -25.39
C ALA A 240 11.59 2.01 -26.46
N GLU A 241 10.95 0.84 -26.52
CA GLU A 241 9.91 0.49 -27.49
C GLU A 241 8.59 1.22 -27.23
N HIS A 242 8.21 1.41 -25.95
CA HIS A 242 6.90 1.94 -25.58
C HIS A 242 6.97 3.41 -25.17
N PRO A 243 6.38 4.34 -25.94
CA PRO A 243 6.47 5.78 -25.66
C PRO A 243 5.72 6.20 -24.38
N ASN A 244 4.75 5.42 -23.93
CA ASN A 244 4.00 5.61 -22.67
C ASN A 244 4.71 5.01 -21.45
N VAL A 245 5.85 4.34 -21.62
CA VAL A 245 6.72 3.97 -20.49
C VAL A 245 7.71 5.10 -20.25
N CYS A 246 7.65 5.68 -19.05
CA CYS A 246 8.46 6.84 -18.71
C CYS A 246 9.96 6.49 -18.78
N LYS A 247 10.77 7.37 -19.38
CA LYS A 247 12.25 7.33 -19.31
C LYS A 247 12.74 7.77 -17.93
N TYR A 248 12.21 7.13 -16.90
CA TYR A 248 12.45 7.37 -15.49
C TYR A 248 12.53 6.02 -14.79
N LEU A 249 13.63 5.81 -14.06
CA LEU A 249 13.83 4.61 -13.27
C LEU A 249 14.48 5.02 -11.94
N ASP A 250 13.70 4.93 -10.86
CA ASP A 250 14.19 5.18 -9.51
C ASP A 250 15.05 3.98 -9.05
N ILE A 251 16.37 4.17 -8.97
CA ILE A 251 17.33 3.16 -8.51
C ILE A 251 18.09 3.72 -7.30
N ALA A 252 17.96 3.04 -6.17
CA ALA A 252 18.67 3.41 -4.96
C ALA A 252 19.97 2.61 -4.81
N LEU A 253 21.10 3.17 -5.27
CA LEU A 253 22.45 2.57 -5.19
C LEU A 253 22.97 2.40 -3.75
N GLN A 254 22.47 3.23 -2.82
CA GLN A 254 22.86 3.32 -1.41
C GLN A 254 24.26 3.90 -1.15
N HIS A 255 25.29 3.36 -1.79
CA HIS A 255 26.69 3.81 -1.66
C HIS A 255 27.50 3.44 -2.90
N ILE A 256 28.69 4.04 -3.07
CA ILE A 256 29.58 3.84 -4.24
C ILE A 256 31.02 3.47 -3.85
N ASP A 257 31.21 3.07 -2.59
CA ASP A 257 32.52 2.69 -2.03
C ASP A 257 32.57 1.17 -1.86
N ASN A 258 33.73 0.58 -2.18
CA ASN A 258 33.95 -0.86 -2.23
C ASN A 258 34.44 -1.41 -0.90
#